data_AF-A0A3E2MU98-F1
#
_entry.id   AF-A0A3E2MU98-F1
#
_cell.length_a   1.000
_cell.length_b   1.000
_cell.length_c   1.000
_cell.angle_alpha   90.00
_cell.angle_beta   90.00
_cell.angle_gamma   90.00
#
_symmetry.space_group_name_H-M   'P 1'
#
loop_
_entity.id
_entity.type
_entity.pdbx_description
1 polymer ?
#
loop_
_entity_poly.entity_id
_entity_poly.type
_entity_poly.pdbx_seq_one_letter_code
_entity_poly.pdbx_strand_id
1 'polypeptide(L)' 'MEAEHQAIVRDVLAAGDFWGGAGSVACQEFITQLGRNFQVIYEQANSHGQKVQAAGNNMAQTDSAVGSSWA' A
#
# COMPACT_ATOMS: atom_id res chain seq x y z
N MET A 1 -0.04 7.08 -2.08
CA MET A 1 0.95 6.02 -1.83
C MET A 1 1.81 5.79 -3.06
N GLU A 2 1.23 5.48 -4.22
CA GLU A 2 1.99 5.34 -5.48
C GLU A 2 2.77 6.61 -5.87
N ALA A 3 2.17 7.80 -5.73
CA ALA A 3 2.86 9.06 -5.97
C ALA A 3 4.10 9.27 -5.09
N GLU A 4 4.05 8.80 -3.84
CA GLU A 4 5.14 8.91 -2.87
C GLU A 4 6.26 7.90 -3.19
N HIS A 5 5.90 6.66 -3.51
CA HIS A 5 6.84 5.65 -3.97
C HIS A 5 7.62 6.16 -5.20
N GLN A 6 6.92 6.73 -6.19
CA GLN A 6 7.56 7.32 -7.36
C GLN A 6 8.44 8.53 -7.03
N ALA A 7 8.07 9.34 -6.03
CA ALA A 7 8.90 10.44 -5.56
C ALA A 7 10.21 9.94 -4.96
N ILE A 8 10.14 8.94 -4.08
CA ILE A 8 11.33 8.33 -3.47
C ILE A 8 12.24 7.73 -4.56
N VAL A 9 11.68 7.03 -5.56
CA VAL A 9 12.47 6.48 -6.66
C VAL A 9 13.17 7.58 -7.46
N ARG A 10 12.49 8.70 -7.74
CA ARG A 10 13.11 9.85 -8.42
C ARG A 10 14.26 10.43 -7.61
N ASP A 11 14.09 10.59 -6.31
CA ASP A 11 15.12 11.13 -5.43
C ASP A 11 16.34 10.21 -5.34
N VAL A 12 16.12 8.88 -5.27
CA VAL A 12 17.18 7.88 -5.29
C VAL A 12 17.99 7.94 -6.59
N LEU A 13 17.30 8.06 -7.72
CA LEU A 13 17.95 8.17 -9.03
C LEU A 13 18.72 9.50 -9.17
N ALA A 14 18.15 10.61 -8.68
CA ALA A 14 18.80 11.91 -8.66
C ALA A 14 20.05 11.91 -7.77
N ALA A 15 20.03 11.17 -6.67
CA ALA A 15 21.16 10.95 -5.78
C ALA A 15 22.02 9.72 -6.17
N GLY A 16 21.91 9.23 -7.41
CA GLY A 16 22.52 7.98 -7.86
C GLY A 16 24.04 7.92 -7.69
N ASP A 17 24.74 9.05 -7.69
CA ASP A 17 26.19 9.13 -7.49
C ASP A 17 26.63 8.54 -6.14
N PHE A 18 25.79 8.61 -5.11
CA PHE A 18 26.04 7.94 -3.82
C PHE A 18 26.26 6.42 -3.98
N TRP A 19 25.61 5.81 -4.97
CA TRP A 19 25.67 4.39 -5.26
C TRP A 19 26.64 4.03 -6.40
N GLY A 20 27.48 4.97 -6.86
CA GLY A 20 28.32 4.78 -8.04
C GLY A 20 27.59 4.98 -9.37
N GLY A 21 26.51 5.77 -9.36
CA GLY A 21 25.69 6.16 -10.51
C GLY A 21 24.31 5.50 -10.50
N ALA A 22 23.31 6.17 -11.10
CA ALA A 22 21.93 5.67 -11.14
C ALA A 22 21.76 4.31 -11.84
N GLY A 23 22.67 3.98 -12.77
CA GLY A 23 22.71 2.69 -13.47
C GLY A 23 23.52 1.61 -12.73
N SER A 24 24.09 1.91 -11.56
CA SER A 24 24.89 0.94 -10.82
C SER A 24 24.01 -0.20 -10.29
N VAL A 25 24.63 -1.37 -10.12
CA VAL A 25 23.95 -2.55 -9.55
C VAL A 25 23.38 -2.23 -8.17
N ALA A 26 24.12 -1.50 -7.33
CA ALA A 26 23.68 -1.15 -5.99
C ALA A 26 22.45 -0.23 -6.00
N CYS A 27 22.43 0.79 -6.87
CA CYS A 27 21.29 1.70 -7.00
C CYS A 27 20.03 0.95 -7.48
N GLN A 28 20.18 0.09 -8.49
CA GLN A 28 19.08 -0.69 -9.04
C GLN A 28 18.55 -1.74 -8.04
N GLU A 29 19.44 -2.37 -7.27
CA GLU A 29 19.02 -3.32 -6.24
C GLU A 29 18.25 -2.66 -5.10
N PHE A 30 18.66 -1.46 -4.68
CA PHE A 30 17.91 -0.66 -3.72
C PHE A 30 16.49 -0.35 -4.24
N ILE A 31 16.36 0.17 -5.46
CA ILE A 31 15.07 0.49 -6.08
C ILE A 31 14.20 -0.77 -6.18
N THR A 32 14.79 -1.90 -6.53
CA THR A 32 14.06 -3.17 -6.63
C THR A 32 13.54 -3.64 -5.27
N GLN A 33 14.36 -3.55 -4.21
CA GLN A 33 13.92 -3.89 -2.85
C GLN A 33 12.82 -2.94 -2.37
N LEU A 34 12.95 -1.64 -2.64
CA LEU A 34 11.93 -0.65 -2.33
C LEU A 34 10.59 -1.02 -2.99
N GLY A 35 10.60 -1.33 -4.28
CA GLY A 35 9.40 -1.75 -5.01
C GLY A 35 8.73 -2.99 -4.42
N ARG A 36 9.51 -4.00 -3.99
CA ARG A 36 8.97 -5.19 -3.31
C ARG A 36 8.25 -4.85 -2.00
N ASN A 37 8.82 -3.94 -1.20
CA ASN A 37 8.19 -3.51 0.04
C ASN A 37 6.87 -2.77 -0.21
N PHE A 38 6.83 -1.86 -1.20
CA PHE A 38 5.59 -1.16 -1.56
C PHE A 38 4.52 -2.09 -2.11
N GLN A 39 4.90 -3.12 -2.88
CA GLN A 39 3.97 -4.13 -3.37
C GLN A 39 3.22 -4.82 -2.22
N VAL A 40 3.95 -5.22 -1.17
CA VAL A 40 3.33 -5.81 0.04
C VAL A 40 2.35 -4.83 0.69
N ILE A 41 2.72 -3.55 0.80
CA ILE A 41 1.84 -2.52 1.38
C ILE A 41 0.55 -2.39 0.57
N TYR A 42 0.61 -2.42 -0.76
CA TYR A 42 -0.58 -2.34 -1.62
C TYR A 42 -1.51 -3.54 -1.45
N GLU A 43 -0.94 -4.74 -1.41
CA GLU A 43 -1.72 -5.97 -1.21
C GLU A 43 -2.43 -5.96 0.15
N GLN A 44 -1.70 -5.57 1.21
CA GLN A 44 -2.28 -5.47 2.55
C GLN A 44 -3.34 -4.38 2.64
N ALA A 45 -3.14 -3.22 2.00
CA ALA A 45 -4.13 -2.14 1.97
C ALA A 45 -5.42 -2.58 1.27
N ASN A 46 -5.31 -3.31 0.16
CA ASN A 46 -6.47 -3.86 -0.55
C ASN A 46 -7.22 -4.90 0.30
N SER A 47 -6.49 -5.86 0.89
CA SER A 47 -7.06 -6.86 1.80
C SER A 47 -7.76 -6.21 2.99
N HIS A 48 -7.15 -5.18 3.58
CA HIS A 48 -7.74 -4.41 4.66
C HIS A 48 -9.03 -3.71 4.23
N GLY A 49 -9.05 -3.05 3.06
CA GLY A 49 -10.24 -2.40 2.52
C GLY A 49 -11.41 -3.37 2.35
N GLN A 50 -11.17 -4.57 1.82
CA GLN A 50 -12.18 -5.62 1.68
C GLN A 50 -12.75 -6.06 3.03
N LYS A 51 -11.88 -6.25 4.05
CA LYS A 51 -12.31 -6.62 5.40
C LYS A 51 -13.17 -5.53 6.05
N VAL A 52 -12.79 -4.27 5.90
CA VAL A 52 -13.57 -3.13 6.43
C VAL A 52 -14.95 -3.06 5.77
N GLN A 53 -15.02 -3.23 4.44
CA GLN A 53 -16.30 -3.27 3.73
C GLN A 53 -17.19 -4.42 4.22
N ALA A 54 -16.62 -5.62 4.38
CA ALA A 54 -17.37 -6.77 4.90
C ALA A 54 -17.87 -6.53 6.34
N ALA A 55 -17.04 -5.96 7.21
CA ALA A 55 -17.43 -5.60 8.56
C ALA A 55 -18.56 -4.56 8.57
N GLY A 56 -18.50 -3.55 7.69
CA GLY A 56 -19.57 -2.57 7.51
C GLY A 56 -20.89 -3.21 7.09
N ASN A 57 -20.87 -4.14 6.14
CA ASN A 57 -22.07 -4.87 5.71
C ASN A 57 -22.68 -5.72 6.84
N ASN A 58 -21.83 -6.45 7.58
CA ASN A 58 -22.29 -7.26 8.72
C ASN A 58 -22.91 -6.39 9.81
N MET A 59 -22.32 -5.22 10.07
CA MET A 59 -22.85 -4.26 11.04
C MET A 59 -24.22 -3.72 10.60
N ALA A 60 -24.36 -3.31 9.33
CA ALA A 60 -25.65 -2.84 8.79
C ALA A 60 -26.75 -3.92 8.83
N GLN A 61 -26.40 -5.18 8.55
CA GLN A 61 -27.32 -6.30 8.68
C GLN A 61 -27.76 -6.54 10.13
N THR A 62 -26.80 -6.49 11.06
CA THR A 62 -27.07 -6.67 12.49
C THR A 62 -27.97 -5.55 13.02
N ASP A 63 -27.69 -4.30 12.65
CA ASP A 63 -28.47 -3.13 13.04
C ASP A 63 -29.93 -3.24 12.56
N SER A 64 -30.13 -3.62 11.30
CA SER A 64 -31.46 -3.87 10.73
C SER A 64 -32.23 -4.97 11.47
N ALA A 65 -31.55 -6.07 11.83
CA ALA A 65 -32.16 -7.18 12.56
C ALA A 65 -32.57 -6.76 13.99
N VAL A 66 -31.73 -5.99 14.68
CA VAL A 66 -32.05 -5.44 16.01
C VAL A 66 -33.20 -4.44 15.92
N GLY A 67 -33.15 -3.50 14.96
CA GLY A 67 -34.21 -2.52 14.76
C GLY A 67 -35.57 -3.18 14.47
N SER A 68 -35.59 -4.23 13.64
CA SER A 68 -36.81 -5.00 13.36
C SER A 68 -37.34 -5.78 14.56
N SER A 69 -36.48 -6.14 15.52
CA SER A 69 -36.86 -6.83 16.75
C SER A 69 -37.55 -5.89 17.76
N TRP A 70 -37.30 -4.59 17.64
CA TRP A 70 -37.87 -3.55 18.52
C TRP A 70 -39.04 -2.79 17.92
N ALA A 71 -39.31 -2.94 16.62
CA ALA A 71 -40.47 -2.39 15.92
C ALA A 71 -41.73 -3.23 16.18
#